data_AF-A0A8T2UVE2-F1
#
_entry.id   AF-A0A8T2UVE2-F1
#
_cell.length_a   1.000
_cell.length_b   1.000
_cell.length_c   1.000
_cell.angle_alpha   90.00
_cell.angle_beta   90.00
_cell.angle_gamma   90.00
#
_symmetry.space_group_name_H-M   'P 1'
#
loop_
_entity.id
_entity.type
_entity.pdbx_description
1 polymer ?
#
loop_
_entity_poly.entity_id
_entity_poly.type
_entity_poly.pdbx_seq_one_letter_code
_entity_poly.pdbx_strand_id
1 'polypeptide(L)'
;MEEKKAFLRSLKSGELSHMVKPWEPWWLHPSASKMSLSVDGTRVVQPLENADMDESNLSDIPLPLDAPLPPLRNLTAKPPSPLLIVHFVEILYTYCFILRFYNGDWTSDTFHAAWTCLSVSHVLGSSASPETVTEALNECFITICSPNFKSAGGVNFAISLLDDVIALLHIGRPGVIFALSDLHHMLEKAVADCKLRGPNAALKKRNKKSSLASGVFTSKTSGSSELKAVCKKVFFLLCWANEQPLEIFTAQASIVESEKARLLEIQNARTSDTNKINTKKHSIEELAEDTH
;
A
#
# COMPACT_ATOMS: atom_id res chain seq x y z
N MET A 1 -11.32 17.41 31.19
CA MET A 1 -10.56 16.13 31.31
C MET A 1 -11.45 14.90 31.11
N GLU A 2 -12.72 14.99 31.51
CA GLU A 2 -13.73 13.94 31.43
C GLU A 2 -14.21 13.66 30.00
N GLU A 3 -14.43 14.71 29.21
CA GLU A 3 -14.77 14.61 27.78
C GLU A 3 -13.73 13.85 26.96
N LYS A 4 -12.43 14.08 27.20
CA LYS A 4 -11.34 13.34 26.55
C LYS A 4 -11.39 11.84 26.89
N LYS A 5 -11.77 11.48 28.13
CA LYS A 5 -11.92 10.07 28.54
C LYS A 5 -13.20 9.44 27.98
N ALA A 6 -14.26 10.23 27.78
CA ALA A 6 -15.48 9.78 27.12
C ALA A 6 -15.24 9.52 25.64
N PHE A 7 -14.59 10.47 24.94
CA PHE A 7 -14.19 10.31 23.54
C PHE A 7 -13.29 9.09 23.31
N LEU A 8 -12.28 8.88 24.15
CA LEU A 8 -11.41 7.69 24.05
C LEU A 8 -12.16 6.37 24.33
N ARG A 9 -13.23 6.41 25.15
CA ARG A 9 -14.11 5.25 25.37
C ARG A 9 -14.96 4.99 24.13
N SER A 10 -15.56 6.02 23.54
CA SER A 10 -16.36 5.92 22.32
C SER A 10 -15.54 5.53 21.08
N LEU A 11 -14.25 5.92 21.02
CA LEU A 11 -13.31 5.41 20.01
C LEU A 11 -13.02 3.91 20.22
N LYS A 12 -12.81 3.47 21.46
CA LYS A 12 -12.51 2.06 21.76
C LYS A 12 -13.71 1.14 21.60
N SER A 13 -14.92 1.63 21.85
CA SER A 13 -16.16 0.87 21.63
C SER A 13 -16.55 0.82 20.15
N GLY A 14 -15.85 1.55 19.27
CA GLY A 14 -16.22 1.66 17.87
C GLY A 14 -17.46 2.53 17.63
N GLU A 15 -18.01 3.15 18.68
CA GLU A 15 -19.20 3.99 18.60
C GLU A 15 -19.01 5.15 17.61
N LEU A 16 -17.79 5.70 17.48
CA LEU A 16 -17.49 6.79 16.54
C LEU A 16 -17.06 6.32 15.14
N SER A 17 -16.98 5.01 14.89
CA SER A 17 -16.50 4.47 13.60
C SER A 17 -17.39 4.89 12.42
N HIS A 18 -18.70 5.00 12.64
CA HIS A 18 -19.68 5.44 11.64
C HIS A 18 -19.54 6.92 11.24
N MET A 19 -18.79 7.73 12.01
CA MET A 19 -18.58 9.14 11.70
C MET A 19 -17.48 9.36 10.64
N VAL A 20 -16.67 8.34 10.36
CA VAL A 20 -15.66 8.39 9.31
C VAL A 20 -16.22 7.66 8.09
N LYS A 21 -16.47 8.40 7.00
CA LYS A 21 -16.83 7.79 5.73
C LYS A 21 -15.63 6.96 5.23
N PRO A 22 -15.79 5.64 4.98
CA PRO A 22 -14.74 4.85 4.38
C PRO A 22 -14.37 5.41 3.01
N TRP A 23 -13.07 5.55 2.76
CA TRP A 23 -12.56 5.88 1.44
C TRP A 23 -12.76 4.70 0.50
N GLU A 24 -13.28 4.99 -0.68
CA GLU A 24 -13.40 4.01 -1.75
C GLU A 24 -12.17 4.12 -2.65
N PRO A 25 -11.44 3.01 -2.88
CA PRO A 25 -10.26 3.07 -3.69
C PRO A 25 -10.52 3.52 -5.12
N TRP A 26 -9.75 4.50 -5.59
CA TRP A 26 -10.01 5.11 -6.88
C TRP A 26 -9.95 4.15 -8.05
N TRP A 27 -9.19 3.06 -7.92
CA TRP A 27 -9.07 2.01 -8.94
C TRP A 27 -10.31 1.12 -9.07
N LEU A 28 -11.27 1.22 -8.14
CA LEU A 28 -12.57 0.55 -8.23
C LEU A 28 -13.62 1.44 -8.90
N HIS A 29 -13.36 2.74 -9.07
CA HIS A 29 -14.30 3.65 -9.72
C HIS A 29 -14.42 3.35 -11.22
N PRO A 30 -15.63 3.44 -11.81
CA PRO A 30 -15.81 3.30 -13.25
C PRO A 30 -14.94 4.29 -14.05
N SER A 31 -14.69 5.48 -13.50
CA SER A 31 -13.83 6.51 -14.07
C SER A 31 -12.37 6.06 -14.24
N ALA A 32 -11.90 5.09 -13.46
CA ALA A 32 -10.55 4.55 -13.59
C ALA A 32 -10.33 3.87 -14.95
N SER A 33 -11.34 3.17 -15.46
CA SER A 33 -11.28 2.52 -16.79
C SER A 33 -11.18 3.50 -17.96
N LYS A 34 -11.60 4.76 -17.74
CA LYS A 34 -11.59 5.83 -18.74
C LYS A 34 -10.29 6.64 -18.73
N MET A 35 -9.36 6.32 -17.82
CA MET A 35 -8.08 7.01 -17.73
C MET A 35 -7.26 6.78 -19.00
N SER A 36 -6.85 7.88 -19.63
CA SER A 36 -6.02 7.86 -20.83
C SER A 36 -4.71 8.61 -20.60
N LEU A 37 -3.61 7.97 -20.99
CA LEU A 37 -2.27 8.53 -20.98
C LEU A 37 -1.75 8.65 -22.40
N SER A 38 -0.95 9.68 -22.64
CA SER A 38 -0.10 9.77 -23.82
C SER A 38 0.95 8.64 -23.80
N VAL A 39 1.72 8.50 -24.87
CA VAL A 39 2.86 7.55 -24.92
C VAL A 39 3.96 7.94 -23.91
N ASP A 40 4.11 9.23 -23.61
CA ASP A 40 5.10 9.72 -22.65
C ASP A 40 4.63 9.71 -21.19
N GLY A 41 3.42 9.20 -20.92
CA GLY A 41 2.92 9.01 -19.56
C GLY A 41 2.26 10.25 -18.95
N THR A 42 2.07 11.32 -19.73
CA THR A 42 1.29 12.49 -19.34
C THR A 42 -0.22 12.26 -19.52
N ARG A 43 -1.04 12.95 -18.72
CA ARG A 43 -2.51 12.85 -18.81
C ARG A 43 -3.00 13.45 -20.12
N VAL A 44 -3.82 12.70 -20.87
CA VAL A 44 -4.54 13.27 -22.02
C VAL A 44 -5.79 13.97 -21.51
N VAL A 45 -5.92 15.27 -21.81
CA VAL A 45 -7.15 16.03 -21.57
C VAL A 45 -8.19 15.54 -22.58
N GLN A 46 -9.25 14.89 -22.12
CA GLN A 46 -10.36 14.50 -23.01
C GLN A 46 -11.34 15.67 -23.20
N PRO A 47 -11.87 15.90 -24.42
CA PRO A 47 -12.88 16.92 -24.68
C PRO A 47 -14.17 16.70 -23.87
N LEU A 48 -14.83 17.79 -23.51
CA LEU A 48 -15.97 17.88 -22.58
C LEU A 48 -17.29 17.29 -23.09
N GLU A 49 -17.27 16.29 -23.98
CA GLU A 49 -18.48 15.67 -24.55
C GLU A 49 -19.04 14.53 -23.69
N ASN A 50 -18.31 14.08 -22.66
CA ASN A 50 -18.71 13.02 -21.73
C ASN A 50 -19.06 13.57 -20.32
N ALA A 51 -19.88 14.62 -20.27
CA ALA A 51 -20.25 15.35 -19.06
C ALA A 51 -21.25 14.63 -18.12
N ASP A 52 -21.48 13.33 -18.29
CA ASP A 52 -22.26 12.50 -17.36
C ASP A 52 -21.40 11.89 -16.24
N MET A 53 -20.11 12.24 -16.17
CA MET A 53 -19.25 11.80 -15.07
C MET A 53 -19.42 12.72 -13.87
N ASP A 54 -19.87 12.13 -12.76
CA ASP A 54 -19.92 12.78 -11.45
C ASP A 54 -18.52 13.33 -11.11
N GLU A 55 -18.37 14.67 -11.14
CA GLU A 55 -17.09 15.37 -10.91
C GLU A 55 -16.44 14.97 -9.57
N SER A 56 -17.27 14.52 -8.61
CA SER A 56 -16.81 14.02 -7.32
C SER A 56 -15.88 12.81 -7.45
N ASN A 57 -16.16 11.87 -8.36
CA ASN A 57 -15.34 10.66 -8.56
C ASN A 57 -14.02 10.93 -9.30
N LEU A 58 -13.93 12.06 -10.03
CA LEU A 58 -12.69 12.48 -10.70
C LEU A 58 -11.71 13.13 -9.71
N SER A 59 -12.20 13.76 -8.64
CA SER A 59 -11.38 14.40 -7.62
C SER A 59 -10.57 13.40 -6.80
N ASP A 60 -11.03 12.15 -6.71
CA ASP A 60 -10.39 11.10 -5.91
C ASP A 60 -9.29 10.35 -6.67
N ILE A 61 -9.21 10.51 -8.00
CA ILE A 61 -8.17 9.91 -8.83
C ILE A 61 -6.91 10.78 -8.73
N PRO A 62 -5.75 10.21 -8.33
CA PRO A 62 -4.51 10.97 -8.24
C PRO A 62 -4.07 11.49 -9.62
N LEU A 63 -3.19 12.49 -9.63
CA LEU A 63 -2.65 13.02 -10.87
C LEU A 63 -1.35 12.29 -11.25
N PRO A 64 -1.13 11.97 -12.54
CA PRO A 64 0.18 11.55 -13.01
C PRO A 64 1.17 12.72 -12.93
N LEU A 65 2.45 12.45 -13.15
CA LEU A 65 3.45 13.53 -13.22
C LEU A 65 3.12 14.51 -14.37
N ASP A 66 3.30 15.80 -14.11
CA ASP A 66 3.08 16.86 -15.10
C ASP A 66 4.09 16.79 -16.27
N ALA A 67 5.30 16.31 -15.98
CA ALA A 67 6.37 16.20 -16.96
C ALA A 67 6.35 14.84 -17.67
N PRO A 68 6.63 14.80 -18.99
CA PRO A 68 6.84 13.56 -19.73
C PRO A 68 7.83 12.61 -19.06
N LEU A 69 7.47 11.34 -18.95
CA LEU A 69 8.36 10.30 -18.47
C LEU A 69 9.48 10.07 -19.49
N PRO A 70 10.75 10.24 -19.10
CA PRO A 70 11.85 10.02 -20.02
C PRO A 70 11.98 8.52 -20.35
N PRO A 71 12.48 8.17 -21.54
CA PRO A 71 12.84 6.80 -21.85
C PRO A 71 13.83 6.22 -20.84
N LEU A 72 13.68 4.95 -20.48
CA LEU A 72 14.46 4.30 -19.43
C LEU A 72 15.97 4.30 -19.72
N ARG A 73 16.34 4.20 -21.01
CA ARG A 73 17.73 4.32 -21.49
C ARG A 73 18.40 5.67 -21.13
N ASN A 74 17.62 6.71 -20.85
CA ASN A 74 18.17 8.00 -20.42
C ASN A 74 18.53 8.00 -18.93
N LEU A 75 17.98 7.06 -18.14
CA LEU A 75 18.22 6.94 -16.70
C LEU A 75 19.35 5.96 -16.37
N THR A 76 19.62 5.00 -17.26
CA THR A 76 20.68 3.99 -17.08
C THR A 76 21.29 3.58 -18.41
N ALA A 77 22.61 3.41 -18.43
CA ALA A 77 23.33 2.80 -19.55
C ALA A 77 23.33 1.26 -19.48
N LYS A 78 23.07 0.68 -18.30
CA LYS A 78 23.01 -0.77 -18.08
C LYS A 78 21.60 -1.29 -18.36
N PRO A 79 21.45 -2.54 -18.83
CA PRO A 79 20.13 -3.15 -18.93
C PRO A 79 19.44 -3.14 -17.56
N PRO A 80 18.14 -2.81 -17.51
CA PRO A 80 17.37 -2.87 -16.27
C PRO A 80 17.40 -4.28 -15.67
N SER A 81 17.32 -4.37 -14.34
CA SER A 81 17.26 -5.67 -13.67
C SER A 81 16.05 -6.47 -14.13
N PRO A 82 16.18 -7.78 -14.42
CA PRO A 82 15.03 -8.63 -14.75
C PRO A 82 14.05 -8.75 -13.58
N LEU A 83 14.49 -8.45 -12.34
CA LEU A 83 13.66 -8.52 -11.14
C LEU A 83 12.69 -7.34 -10.98
N LEU A 84 12.78 -6.30 -11.83
CA LEU A 84 11.86 -5.16 -11.76
C LEU A 84 10.39 -5.59 -11.86
N ILE A 85 10.12 -6.65 -12.62
CA ILE A 85 8.76 -7.20 -12.77
C ILE A 85 8.21 -7.75 -11.44
N VAL A 86 9.06 -8.32 -10.60
CA VAL A 86 8.70 -8.84 -9.27
C VAL A 86 8.59 -7.69 -8.27
N HIS A 87 9.60 -6.82 -8.24
CA HIS A 87 9.67 -5.67 -7.35
C HIS A 87 8.48 -4.72 -7.55
N PHE A 88 8.05 -4.57 -8.79
CA PHE A 88 6.89 -3.78 -9.18
C PHE A 88 5.61 -4.20 -8.45
N VAL A 89 5.32 -5.50 -8.39
CA VAL A 89 4.10 -6.03 -7.75
C VAL A 89 4.11 -5.75 -6.26
N GLU A 90 5.24 -5.93 -5.59
CA GLU A 90 5.39 -5.62 -4.16
C GLU A 90 5.18 -4.14 -3.85
N ILE A 91 5.69 -3.26 -4.72
CA ILE A 91 5.57 -1.81 -4.56
C ILE A 91 4.12 -1.38 -4.77
N LEU A 92 3.39 -1.97 -5.74
CA LEU A 92 1.95 -1.75 -5.88
C LEU A 92 1.17 -2.24 -4.67
N TYR A 93 1.49 -3.43 -4.16
CA TYR A 93 0.86 -3.97 -2.95
C TYR A 93 1.06 -3.05 -1.75
N THR A 94 2.28 -2.53 -1.57
CA THR A 94 2.59 -1.55 -0.54
C THR A 94 1.84 -0.24 -0.75
N TYR A 95 1.73 0.26 -1.98
CA TYR A 95 0.94 1.46 -2.27
C TYR A 95 -0.55 1.27 -1.91
N CYS A 96 -1.14 0.13 -2.28
CA CYS A 96 -2.52 -0.21 -1.92
C CYS A 96 -2.69 -0.24 -0.38
N PHE A 97 -1.73 -0.83 0.33
CA PHE A 97 -1.71 -0.82 1.79
C PHE A 97 -1.73 0.61 2.34
N ILE A 98 -0.86 1.49 1.83
CA ILE A 98 -0.77 2.87 2.30
C ILE A 98 -2.09 3.60 2.09
N LEU A 99 -2.68 3.55 0.90
CA LEU A 99 -3.92 4.29 0.67
C LEU A 99 -5.07 3.75 1.53
N ARG A 100 -5.20 2.43 1.69
CA ARG A 100 -6.23 1.89 2.59
C ARG A 100 -5.97 2.23 4.05
N PHE A 101 -4.72 2.16 4.50
CA PHE A 101 -4.36 2.44 5.90
C PHE A 101 -4.56 3.91 6.27
N TYR A 102 -4.34 4.82 5.32
CA TYR A 102 -4.55 6.26 5.48
C TYR A 102 -5.91 6.75 4.96
N ASN A 103 -6.83 5.83 4.65
CA ASN A 103 -8.18 6.15 4.16
C ASN A 103 -8.17 7.15 2.98
N GLY A 104 -7.29 6.90 2.00
CA GLY A 104 -7.11 7.71 0.81
C GLY A 104 -6.26 8.97 0.98
N ASP A 105 -5.99 9.42 2.21
CA ASP A 105 -5.32 10.69 2.47
C ASP A 105 -3.98 10.51 3.20
N TRP A 106 -2.92 10.26 2.44
CA TRP A 106 -1.55 10.30 2.94
C TRP A 106 -1.05 11.73 3.20
N THR A 107 -1.78 12.78 2.78
CA THR A 107 -1.32 14.17 2.89
C THR A 107 -1.40 14.72 4.31
N SER A 108 -2.29 14.15 5.14
CA SER A 108 -2.47 14.49 6.55
C SER A 108 -1.18 14.32 7.40
N ASP A 109 -0.38 13.27 7.13
CA ASP A 109 0.97 13.10 7.69
C ASP A 109 1.88 12.40 6.68
N THR A 110 2.30 13.17 5.67
CA THR A 110 3.12 12.65 4.56
C THR A 110 4.43 12.02 5.01
N PHE A 111 5.08 12.59 6.03
CA PHE A 111 6.30 12.02 6.57
C PHE A 111 6.05 10.64 7.20
N HIS A 112 4.99 10.51 7.99
CA HIS A 112 4.64 9.21 8.56
C HIS A 112 4.23 8.20 7.47
N ALA A 113 3.42 8.61 6.50
CA ALA A 113 3.00 7.75 5.39
C ALA A 113 4.19 7.21 4.59
N ALA A 114 5.17 8.07 4.27
CA ALA A 114 6.40 7.65 3.61
C ALA A 114 7.19 6.63 4.44
N TRP A 115 7.36 6.85 5.74
CA TRP A 115 8.07 5.89 6.59
C TRP A 115 7.31 4.58 6.81
N THR A 116 5.98 4.64 6.86
CA THR A 116 5.14 3.44 6.87
C THR A 116 5.36 2.65 5.58
N CYS A 117 5.43 3.31 4.43
CA CYS A 117 5.73 2.69 3.14
C CYS A 117 7.08 1.96 3.17
N LEU A 118 8.15 2.62 3.64
CA LEU A 118 9.47 2.01 3.80
C LEU A 118 9.49 0.86 4.83
N SER A 119 8.63 0.93 5.85
CA SER A 119 8.55 -0.14 6.87
C SER A 119 7.84 -1.39 6.36
N VAL A 120 6.96 -1.26 5.36
CA VAL A 120 6.20 -2.35 4.77
C VAL A 120 6.89 -2.92 3.53
N SER A 121 7.39 -2.05 2.63
CA SER A 121 8.10 -2.48 1.44
C SER A 121 9.55 -2.83 1.76
N HIS A 122 9.88 -4.11 1.61
CA HIS A 122 11.24 -4.60 1.78
C HIS A 122 12.12 -4.24 0.59
N VAL A 123 11.54 -4.12 -0.61
CA VAL A 123 12.24 -3.65 -1.82
C VAL A 123 12.71 -2.20 -1.64
N LEU A 124 11.86 -1.34 -1.10
CA LEU A 124 12.16 0.08 -0.93
C LEU A 124 12.96 0.36 0.35
N GLY A 125 12.52 -0.16 1.50
CA GLY A 125 13.09 0.15 2.81
C GLY A 125 14.34 -0.66 3.17
N SER A 126 14.38 -1.95 2.80
CA SER A 126 15.49 -2.85 3.15
C SER A 126 16.43 -3.14 1.96
N SER A 127 16.09 -2.63 0.78
CA SER A 127 16.76 -2.98 -0.48
C SER A 127 16.85 -4.50 -0.71
N ALA A 128 15.80 -5.22 -0.29
CA ALA A 128 15.63 -6.63 -0.62
C ALA A 128 15.52 -6.82 -2.14
N SER A 129 15.87 -8.02 -2.60
CA SER A 129 15.87 -8.37 -4.02
C SER A 129 15.11 -9.69 -4.25
N PRO A 130 13.81 -9.75 -3.90
CA PRO A 130 13.02 -10.97 -4.04
C PRO A 130 12.99 -11.43 -5.50
N GLU A 131 13.11 -12.74 -5.71
CA GLU A 131 13.19 -13.33 -7.05
C GLU A 131 11.83 -13.78 -7.57
N THR A 132 10.83 -13.87 -6.68
CA THR A 132 9.47 -14.29 -7.01
C THR A 132 8.41 -13.37 -6.39
N VAL A 133 7.24 -13.31 -7.03
CA VAL A 133 6.09 -12.54 -6.51
C VAL A 133 5.64 -13.09 -5.15
N THR A 134 5.63 -14.41 -4.98
CA THR A 134 5.30 -15.06 -3.70
C THR A 134 6.25 -14.61 -2.57
N GLU A 135 7.56 -14.61 -2.81
CA GLU A 135 8.55 -14.14 -1.82
C GLU A 135 8.33 -12.67 -1.49
N ALA A 136 8.18 -11.81 -2.50
CA ALA A 136 8.02 -10.38 -2.33
C ALA A 136 6.75 -10.02 -1.53
N LEU A 137 5.63 -10.68 -1.84
CA LEU A 137 4.37 -10.47 -1.14
C LEU A 137 4.36 -11.06 0.27
N ASN A 138 5.01 -12.21 0.50
CA ASN A 138 5.02 -12.87 1.80
C ASN A 138 5.68 -12.00 2.89
N GLU A 139 6.80 -11.34 2.60
CA GLU A 139 7.47 -10.47 3.58
C GLU A 139 6.62 -9.22 3.92
N CYS A 140 5.98 -8.62 2.92
CA CYS A 140 5.01 -7.53 3.15
C CYS A 140 3.83 -8.02 3.97
N PHE A 141 3.29 -9.19 3.65
CA PHE A 141 2.15 -9.80 4.33
C PHE A 141 2.45 -10.05 5.81
N ILE A 142 3.61 -10.64 6.13
CA ILE A 142 4.07 -10.86 7.52
C ILE A 142 4.17 -9.52 8.25
N THR A 143 4.71 -8.50 7.58
CA THR A 143 4.87 -7.16 8.15
C THR A 143 3.53 -6.52 8.47
N ILE A 144 2.58 -6.53 7.53
CA ILE A 144 1.20 -6.00 7.69
C ILE A 144 0.42 -6.77 8.76
N CYS A 145 0.63 -8.08 8.89
CA CYS A 145 -0.01 -8.89 9.92
C CYS A 145 0.67 -8.79 11.30
N SER A 146 1.78 -8.07 11.40
CA SER A 146 2.51 -7.91 12.67
C SER A 146 1.76 -7.01 13.67
N PRO A 147 2.11 -7.06 14.97
CA PRO A 147 1.51 -6.19 15.99
C PRO A 147 1.61 -4.69 15.70
N ASN A 148 2.54 -4.27 14.83
CA ASN A 148 2.71 -2.88 14.42
C ASN A 148 1.49 -2.36 13.64
N PHE A 149 0.80 -3.22 12.90
CA PHE A 149 -0.37 -2.85 12.10
C PHE A 149 -1.63 -3.62 12.52
N LYS A 150 -1.71 -4.02 13.80
CA LYS A 150 -2.85 -4.75 14.35
C LYS A 150 -4.22 -4.11 14.09
N SER A 151 -4.27 -2.78 13.96
CA SER A 151 -5.50 -2.02 13.69
C SER A 151 -5.91 -2.02 12.22
N ALA A 152 -5.07 -2.52 11.32
CA ALA A 152 -5.33 -2.51 9.87
C ALA A 152 -6.35 -3.57 9.44
N GLY A 153 -6.64 -4.58 10.27
CA GLY A 153 -7.60 -5.65 9.95
C GLY A 153 -6.98 -7.03 9.70
N GLY A 154 -5.67 -7.19 9.93
CA GLY A 154 -4.99 -8.48 9.96
C GLY A 154 -4.98 -9.20 8.62
N VAL A 155 -5.10 -10.54 8.67
CA VAL A 155 -4.97 -11.41 7.48
C VAL A 155 -6.00 -11.12 6.39
N ASN A 156 -7.27 -10.92 6.74
CA ASN A 156 -8.32 -10.61 5.76
C ASN A 156 -8.01 -9.32 5.00
N PHE A 157 -7.57 -8.29 5.74
CA PHE A 157 -7.16 -7.04 5.15
C PHE A 157 -5.95 -7.24 4.22
N ALA A 158 -4.91 -7.95 4.69
CA ALA A 158 -3.72 -8.23 3.89
C ALA A 158 -4.04 -9.01 2.59
N ILE A 159 -4.99 -9.95 2.61
CA ILE A 159 -5.45 -10.66 1.40
C ILE A 159 -6.26 -9.74 0.49
N SER A 160 -7.13 -8.88 1.04
CA SER A 160 -7.94 -7.95 0.24
C SER A 160 -7.10 -6.94 -0.56
N LEU A 161 -5.88 -6.64 -0.10
CA LEU A 161 -4.94 -5.81 -0.85
C LEU A 161 -4.48 -6.44 -2.16
N LEU A 162 -4.56 -7.77 -2.29
CA LEU A 162 -4.27 -8.44 -3.56
C LEU A 162 -5.34 -8.13 -4.61
N ASP A 163 -6.61 -7.97 -4.19
CA ASP A 163 -7.68 -7.53 -5.09
C ASP A 163 -7.42 -6.13 -5.65
N ASP A 164 -6.85 -5.24 -4.83
CA ASP A 164 -6.48 -3.90 -5.29
C ASP A 164 -5.36 -3.92 -6.32
N VAL A 165 -4.32 -4.73 -6.07
CA VAL A 165 -3.22 -4.92 -7.02
C VAL A 165 -3.75 -5.48 -8.33
N ILE A 166 -4.62 -6.50 -8.26
CA ILE A 166 -5.25 -7.10 -9.44
C ILE A 166 -6.09 -6.05 -10.20
N ALA A 167 -6.89 -5.24 -9.50
CA ALA A 167 -7.67 -4.17 -10.11
C ALA A 167 -6.79 -3.14 -10.84
N LEU A 168 -5.69 -2.70 -10.22
CA LEU A 168 -4.72 -1.80 -10.84
C LEU A 168 -4.08 -2.40 -12.09
N LEU A 169 -3.70 -3.68 -12.04
CA LEU A 169 -3.10 -4.38 -13.17
C LEU A 169 -4.09 -4.58 -14.33
N HIS A 170 -5.38 -4.80 -14.03
CA HIS A 170 -6.43 -4.90 -15.04
C HIS A 170 -6.78 -3.57 -15.72
N ILE A 171 -6.64 -2.43 -15.02
CA ILE A 171 -6.67 -1.11 -15.69
C ILE A 171 -5.50 -0.99 -16.68
N GLY A 172 -4.39 -1.67 -16.41
CA GLY A 172 -3.20 -1.71 -17.25
C GLY A 172 -2.31 -0.48 -17.04
N ARG A 173 -1.65 -0.04 -18.11
CA ARG A 173 -0.65 1.04 -18.06
C ARG A 173 -1.18 2.31 -17.35
N PRO A 174 -2.39 2.84 -17.62
CA PRO A 174 -2.89 4.02 -16.92
C PRO A 174 -2.97 3.85 -15.40
N GLY A 175 -3.58 2.77 -14.91
CA GLY A 175 -3.73 2.53 -13.48
C GLY A 175 -2.38 2.43 -12.76
N VAL A 176 -1.44 1.72 -13.38
CA VAL A 176 -0.09 1.56 -12.84
C VAL A 176 0.67 2.89 -12.78
N ILE A 177 0.64 3.69 -13.84
CA ILE A 177 1.35 4.96 -13.89
C ILE A 177 0.75 5.97 -12.90
N PHE A 178 -0.58 6.01 -12.75
CA PHE A 178 -1.23 6.85 -11.75
C PHE A 178 -0.85 6.45 -10.32
N ALA A 179 -0.89 5.15 -10.00
CA ALA A 179 -0.50 4.64 -8.69
C ALA A 179 0.96 4.94 -8.34
N LEU A 180 1.89 4.67 -9.25
CA LEU A 180 3.31 4.93 -9.04
C LEU A 180 3.64 6.43 -9.03
N SER A 181 2.90 7.26 -9.78
CA SER A 181 3.03 8.72 -9.71
C SER A 181 2.58 9.24 -8.35
N ASP A 182 1.45 8.78 -7.81
CA ASP A 182 0.98 9.19 -6.48
C ASP A 182 1.96 8.76 -5.37
N LEU A 183 2.48 7.53 -5.45
CA LEU A 183 3.53 7.07 -4.55
C LEU A 183 4.79 7.95 -4.65
N HIS A 184 5.19 8.33 -5.86
CA HIS A 184 6.32 9.23 -6.08
C HIS A 184 6.07 10.61 -5.47
N HIS A 185 4.89 11.21 -5.69
CA HIS A 185 4.50 12.49 -5.10
C HIS A 185 4.52 12.47 -3.56
N MET A 186 4.02 11.38 -2.96
CA MET A 186 4.08 11.18 -1.51
C MET A 186 5.53 11.21 -1.00
N LEU A 187 6.43 10.50 -1.67
CA LEU A 187 7.85 10.45 -1.31
C LEU A 187 8.54 11.81 -1.51
N GLU A 188 8.28 12.51 -2.62
CA GLU A 188 8.83 13.85 -2.87
C GLU A 188 8.38 14.85 -1.83
N LYS A 189 7.09 14.85 -1.48
CA LYS A 189 6.56 15.74 -0.45
C LYS A 189 7.15 15.42 0.93
N ALA A 190 7.35 14.13 1.26
CA ALA A 190 8.06 13.75 2.48
C ALA A 190 9.52 14.25 2.50
N VAL A 191 10.22 14.19 1.36
CA VAL A 191 11.58 14.73 1.22
C VAL A 191 11.58 16.25 1.41
N ALA A 192 10.60 16.96 0.86
CA ALA A 192 10.45 18.41 1.01
C ALA A 192 10.19 18.79 2.47
N ASP A 193 9.28 18.10 3.15
CA ASP A 193 8.96 18.31 4.56
C ASP A 193 10.19 18.12 5.47
N CYS A 194 11.07 17.16 5.14
CA CYS A 194 12.34 16.97 5.86
C CYS A 194 13.27 18.19 5.76
N LYS A 195 13.29 18.88 4.61
CA LYS A 195 14.11 20.08 4.41
C LYS A 195 13.58 21.25 5.22
N LEU A 196 12.26 21.42 5.28
CA LEU A 196 11.58 22.51 5.99
C LEU A 196 11.68 22.37 7.51
N ARG A 197 11.61 21.14 8.05
CA ARG A 197 11.62 20.89 9.50
C ARG A 197 13.03 21.00 10.13
N GLY A 198 14.09 21.05 9.33
CA GLY A 198 15.48 21.07 9.81
C GLY A 198 15.93 19.78 10.52
N PRO A 199 17.25 19.56 10.71
CA PRO A 199 17.78 18.29 11.23
C PRO A 199 17.29 17.89 12.63
N ASN A 200 16.84 18.87 13.44
CA ASN A 200 16.62 18.71 14.87
C ASN A 200 15.15 18.65 15.30
N ALA A 201 14.17 18.81 14.40
CA ALA A 201 12.75 18.78 14.78
C ALA A 201 12.11 17.38 14.66
N ALA A 202 12.63 16.51 13.79
CA ALA A 202 12.07 15.18 13.53
C ALA A 202 12.12 14.23 14.76
N LEU A 203 13.00 14.49 15.73
CA LEU A 203 13.23 13.61 16.88
C LEU A 203 12.61 14.11 18.21
N LYS A 204 12.14 15.36 18.30
CA LYS A 204 11.77 15.98 19.59
C LYS A 204 10.32 15.78 20.05
N LYS A 205 9.42 15.22 19.20
CA LYS A 205 8.02 14.94 19.58
C LYS A 205 7.71 13.45 19.78
N ARG A 206 8.71 12.60 19.97
CA ARG A 206 8.46 11.18 20.33
C ARG A 206 8.24 11.06 21.83
N ASN A 207 6.99 11.22 22.26
CA ASN A 207 6.56 10.74 23.57
C ASN A 207 6.92 9.25 23.67
N LYS A 208 7.64 8.87 24.72
CA LYS A 208 8.16 7.52 25.04
C LYS A 208 7.11 6.38 25.12
N LYS A 209 5.87 6.59 24.65
CA LYS A 209 4.73 5.67 24.79
C LYS A 209 4.11 5.19 23.47
N SER A 210 4.54 5.64 22.29
CA SER A 210 4.11 5.06 21.01
C SER A 210 5.18 4.13 20.47
N SER A 211 5.12 2.86 20.88
CA SER A 211 6.07 1.81 20.54
C SER A 211 5.87 1.19 19.15
N LEU A 212 5.11 1.81 18.23
CA LEU A 212 4.83 1.22 16.90
C LEU A 212 6.03 1.15 15.95
N ALA A 213 7.14 1.86 16.26
CA ALA A 213 8.34 1.88 15.44
C ALA A 213 9.60 1.86 16.31
N SER A 214 9.64 0.95 17.29
CA SER A 214 10.76 0.84 18.23
C SER A 214 11.90 -0.09 17.77
N GLY A 215 11.75 -0.79 16.64
CA GLY A 215 12.65 -1.90 16.29
C GLY A 215 13.75 -1.63 15.26
N VAL A 216 13.58 -0.72 14.29
CA VAL A 216 14.40 -0.79 13.05
C VAL A 216 15.25 0.45 12.74
N PHE A 217 14.95 1.64 13.27
CA PHE A 217 15.65 2.85 12.84
C PHE A 217 16.29 3.62 14.00
N THR A 218 17.48 3.15 14.42
CA THR A 218 18.40 3.87 15.31
C THR A 218 19.58 4.40 14.50
N SER A 219 19.38 5.40 13.64
CA SER A 219 20.53 6.13 13.08
C SER A 219 20.29 7.64 13.09
N LYS A 220 21.27 8.37 13.63
CA LYS A 220 21.28 9.82 13.85
C LYS A 220 21.64 10.61 12.58
N THR A 221 21.64 9.97 11.42
CA THR A 221 21.95 10.61 10.14
C THR A 221 20.94 10.21 9.05
N SER A 222 20.22 11.23 8.56
CA SER A 222 19.79 11.36 7.16
C SER A 222 18.56 10.59 6.63
N GLY A 223 17.44 10.62 7.36
CA GLY A 223 16.14 10.18 6.80
C GLY A 223 15.77 10.86 5.46
N SER A 224 16.29 12.06 5.19
CA SER A 224 16.10 12.74 3.89
C SER A 224 16.90 12.11 2.74
N SER A 225 18.11 11.58 2.97
CA SER A 225 18.87 10.93 1.88
C SER A 225 18.28 9.58 1.51
N GLU A 226 17.79 8.84 2.50
CA GLU A 226 17.12 7.56 2.28
C GLU A 226 15.83 7.75 1.47
N LEU A 227 14.96 8.67 1.89
CA LEU A 227 13.75 9.00 1.12
C LEU A 227 14.07 9.49 -0.30
N LYS A 228 15.14 10.27 -0.50
CA LYS A 228 15.59 10.67 -1.85
C LYS A 228 16.02 9.47 -2.70
N ALA A 229 16.70 8.49 -2.12
CA ALA A 229 17.11 7.29 -2.83
C ALA A 229 15.89 6.45 -3.22
N VAL A 230 14.94 6.27 -2.31
CA VAL A 230 13.68 5.56 -2.56
C VAL A 230 12.84 6.28 -3.62
N CYS A 231 12.72 7.61 -3.54
CA CYS A 231 12.04 8.43 -4.54
C CYS A 231 12.60 8.18 -5.95
N LYS A 232 13.94 8.15 -6.09
CA LYS A 232 14.59 7.83 -7.37
C LYS A 232 14.33 6.40 -7.84
N LYS A 233 14.27 5.43 -6.93
CA LYS A 233 13.92 4.03 -7.27
C LYS A 233 12.49 3.94 -7.82
N VAL A 234 11.54 4.60 -7.15
CA VAL A 234 10.13 4.64 -7.60
C VAL A 234 10.01 5.37 -8.95
N PHE A 235 10.72 6.48 -9.14
CA PHE A 235 10.75 7.18 -10.43
C PHE A 235 11.32 6.30 -11.56
N PHE A 236 12.39 5.56 -11.29
CA PHE A 236 12.98 4.62 -12.24
C PHE A 236 11.98 3.52 -12.60
N LEU A 237 11.27 2.97 -11.60
CA LEU A 237 10.23 1.96 -11.80
C LEU A 237 9.06 2.50 -12.61
N LEU A 238 8.64 3.74 -12.34
CA LEU A 238 7.59 4.44 -13.09
C LEU A 238 7.96 4.54 -14.58
N CYS A 239 9.19 4.95 -14.89
CA CYS A 239 9.68 5.00 -16.28
C CYS A 239 9.75 3.60 -16.92
N TRP A 240 10.18 2.58 -16.16
CA TRP A 240 10.20 1.20 -16.64
C TRP A 240 8.79 0.67 -16.94
N ALA A 241 7.83 0.89 -16.04
CA ALA A 241 6.44 0.47 -16.20
C ALA A 241 5.78 1.16 -17.40
N ASN A 242 6.15 2.41 -17.68
CA ASN A 242 5.64 3.17 -18.81
C ASN A 242 5.97 2.55 -20.17
N GLU A 243 7.09 1.84 -20.26
CA GLU A 243 7.57 1.16 -21.47
C GLU A 243 7.09 -0.29 -21.58
N GLN A 244 6.36 -0.83 -20.59
CA GLN A 244 5.89 -2.21 -20.64
C GLN A 244 4.61 -2.38 -21.46
N PRO A 245 4.48 -3.49 -22.21
CA PRO A 245 3.27 -3.80 -22.95
C PRO A 245 2.18 -4.40 -22.04
N LEU A 246 0.93 -4.45 -22.52
CA LEU A 246 -0.24 -4.86 -21.72
C LEU A 246 -0.14 -6.28 -21.17
N GLU A 247 0.54 -7.17 -21.90
CA GLU A 247 0.75 -8.57 -21.56
C GLU A 247 1.52 -8.72 -20.25
N ILE A 248 2.42 -7.78 -19.93
CA ILE A 248 3.16 -7.81 -18.65
C ILE A 248 2.20 -7.57 -17.48
N PHE A 249 1.30 -6.59 -17.58
CA PHE A 249 0.33 -6.32 -16.52
C PHE A 249 -0.66 -7.47 -16.36
N THR A 250 -1.14 -8.02 -17.48
CA THR A 250 -2.06 -9.17 -17.48
C THR A 250 -1.41 -10.41 -16.87
N ALA A 251 -0.16 -10.71 -17.24
CA ALA A 251 0.58 -11.85 -16.68
C ALA A 251 0.83 -11.69 -15.18
N GLN A 252 1.19 -10.47 -14.72
CA GLN A 252 1.33 -10.20 -13.29
C GLN A 252 0.00 -10.33 -12.54
N ALA A 253 -1.12 -9.91 -13.15
CA ALA A 253 -2.45 -10.06 -12.54
C ALA A 253 -2.77 -11.54 -12.27
N SER A 254 -2.54 -12.43 -13.25
CA SER A 254 -2.76 -13.87 -13.07
C SER A 254 -1.85 -14.51 -12.01
N ILE A 255 -0.61 -14.04 -11.87
CA ILE A 255 0.29 -14.50 -10.81
C ILE A 255 -0.24 -14.07 -9.43
N VAL A 256 -0.68 -12.81 -9.29
CA VAL A 256 -1.24 -12.28 -8.04
C VAL A 256 -2.57 -12.97 -7.70
N GLU A 257 -3.42 -13.26 -8.67
CA GLU A 257 -4.65 -14.06 -8.51
C GLU A 257 -4.36 -15.46 -7.96
N SER A 258 -3.35 -16.12 -8.52
CA SER A 258 -2.91 -17.45 -8.08
C SER A 258 -2.40 -17.42 -6.64
N GLU A 259 -1.60 -16.40 -6.29
CA GLU A 259 -1.10 -16.19 -4.93
C GLU A 259 -2.24 -15.89 -3.94
N LYS A 260 -3.23 -15.09 -4.34
CA LYS A 260 -4.44 -14.84 -3.56
C LYS A 260 -5.20 -16.13 -3.27
N ALA A 261 -5.43 -16.95 -4.30
CA ALA A 261 -6.12 -18.24 -4.14
C ALA A 261 -5.38 -19.15 -3.15
N ARG A 262 -4.05 -19.24 -3.28
CA ARG A 262 -3.18 -19.98 -2.36
C ARG A 262 -3.32 -19.52 -0.91
N LEU A 263 -3.36 -18.21 -0.66
CA LEU A 263 -3.50 -17.66 0.69
C LEU A 263 -4.90 -17.90 1.28
N LEU A 264 -5.96 -17.81 0.47
CA LEU A 264 -7.32 -18.13 0.89
C LEU A 264 -7.48 -19.60 1.27
N GLU A 265 -6.87 -20.52 0.53
CA GLU A 265 -6.86 -21.95 0.89
C GLU A 265 -6.20 -22.20 2.25
N ILE A 266 -5.03 -21.60 2.48
CA ILE A 266 -4.33 -21.70 3.76
C ILE A 266 -5.17 -21.13 4.91
N GLN A 267 -5.85 -20.01 4.68
CA GLN A 267 -6.72 -19.40 5.67
C GLN A 267 -7.94 -20.27 5.99
N ASN A 268 -8.57 -20.85 4.97
CA ASN A 268 -9.72 -21.76 5.12
C ASN A 268 -9.35 -23.06 5.85
N ALA A 269 -8.15 -23.59 5.59
CA ALA A 269 -7.63 -24.73 6.33
C ALA A 269 -7.45 -24.41 7.84
N ARG A 270 -6.85 -23.25 8.16
CA ARG A 270 -6.63 -22.82 9.55
C ARG A 270 -7.93 -22.59 10.32
N THR A 271 -8.94 -21.99 9.70
CA THR A 271 -10.25 -21.77 10.32
C THR A 271 -10.98 -23.09 10.57
N SER A 272 -10.91 -24.02 9.62
CA SER A 272 -11.46 -25.38 9.77
C SER A 272 -10.83 -26.15 10.92
N ASP A 273 -9.51 -26.09 11.07
CA ASP A 273 -8.80 -26.76 12.17
C ASP A 273 -9.13 -26.13 13.53
N THR A 274 -9.24 -24.80 13.59
CA THR A 274 -9.65 -24.09 14.82
C THR A 274 -11.06 -24.51 15.25
N ASN A 275 -11.99 -24.62 14.30
CA ASN A 275 -13.36 -25.06 14.57
C ASN A 275 -13.40 -26.52 15.08
N LYS A 276 -12.58 -27.42 14.51
CA LYS A 276 -12.45 -28.81 14.98
C LYS A 276 -11.88 -28.91 16.40
N ILE A 277 -10.95 -28.03 16.77
CA ILE A 277 -10.38 -27.98 18.12
C ILE A 277 -11.43 -27.47 19.12
N ASN A 278 -12.19 -26.43 18.76
CA ASN A 278 -13.23 -25.87 19.63
C ASN A 278 -14.39 -26.86 19.84
N THR A 279 -14.84 -27.58 18.81
CA THR A 279 -15.85 -28.63 18.98
C THR A 279 -15.36 -29.76 19.89
N LYS A 280 -14.12 -30.21 19.74
CA LYS A 280 -13.52 -31.21 20.64
C LYS A 280 -13.44 -30.73 22.10
N LYS A 281 -13.10 -29.46 22.35
CA LYS A 281 -13.08 -28.91 23.72
C LYS A 281 -14.47 -28.87 24.33
N HIS A 282 -15.48 -28.44 23.57
CA HIS A 282 -16.85 -28.37 24.06
C HIS A 282 -17.40 -29.76 24.41
N SER A 283 -17.13 -30.78 23.59
CA SER A 283 -17.52 -32.17 23.90
C SER A 283 -16.81 -32.75 25.13
N ILE A 284 -15.61 -32.29 25.48
CA ILE A 284 -14.89 -32.73 26.69
C ILE A 284 -15.45 -32.03 27.94
N GLU A 285 -15.86 -30.76 27.83
CA GLU A 285 -16.51 -30.01 28.92
C GLU A 285 -17.91 -30.57 29.22
N GLU A 286 -18.69 -30.92 28.19
CA GLU A 286 -20.03 -31.51 28.34
C GLU A 286 -19.97 -32.91 28.99
N LEU A 287 -18.97 -33.73 28.65
CA LEU A 287 -18.72 -35.02 29.30
C LEU A 287 -18.21 -34.90 30.75
N ALA A 288 -17.68 -33.74 31.16
CA ALA A 288 -17.23 -33.50 32.52
C ALA A 288 -18.38 -33.04 33.43
N GLU A 289 -19.35 -32.29 32.89
CA GLU A 289 -20.54 -31.82 33.62
C GLU A 289 -21.56 -32.94 33.92
N ASP A 290 -21.63 -33.98 33.08
CA ASP A 290 -22.50 -35.15 33.29
C ASP A 290 -21.99 -36.16 34.36
N THR A 291 -20.85 -35.87 35.01
CA THR A 291 -20.25 -36.75 36.03
C THR A 291 -20.50 -36.31 37.48
N HIS A 292 -21.41 -35.37 37.72
CA HIS A 292 -21.77 -34.88 39.06
C HIS A 292 -23.22 -35.16 39.49
#